data_AF-A0AA97G4X8-F1
#
_entry.id   AF-A0AA97G4X8-F1
#
_cell.length_a   1.000
_cell.length_b   1.000
_cell.length_c   1.000
_cell.angle_alpha   90.00
_cell.angle_beta   90.00
_cell.angle_gamma   90.00
#
_symmetry.space_group_name_H-M   'P 1'
#
loop_
_entity.id
_entity.type
_entity.pdbx_description
1 polymer ?
#
loop_
_entity_poly.entity_id
_entity_poly.type
_entity_poly.pdbx_seq_one_letter_code
_entity_poly.pdbx_strand_id
1 'polypeptide(L)'
;MRISPEKKDDIIELVRKEISQQAQIWLFGSRVRDGARGGDIDLLIEVDGLSNPVEKKIHLRLALEDRWGEQKVDILIHNTQYPEQPIHRIAKLEGVRLV
;
A
#
# COMPACT_ATOMS: atom_id res chain seq x y z
N MET A 1 -0.83 -13.41 7.87
CA MET A 1 -0.44 -12.05 7.40
C MET A 1 0.64 -11.55 8.34
N ARG A 2 1.80 -11.14 7.81
CA ARG A 2 2.99 -10.82 8.62
C ARG A 2 3.19 -9.33 8.93
N ILE A 3 2.11 -8.55 8.93
CA ILE A 3 2.13 -7.18 9.46
C ILE A 3 1.42 -7.19 10.81
N SER A 4 2.00 -6.51 11.81
CA SER A 4 1.34 -6.36 13.11
C SER A 4 0.07 -5.52 12.94
N PRO A 5 -0.92 -5.65 13.85
CA PRO A 5 -2.08 -4.77 13.87
C PRO A 5 -1.70 -3.28 13.88
N GLU A 6 -0.69 -2.92 14.67
CA GLU A 6 -0.14 -1.56 14.74
C GLU A 6 0.32 -1.06 13.36
N LYS A 7 1.09 -1.88 12.62
CA LYS A 7 1.53 -1.52 11.27
C LYS A 7 0.37 -1.41 10.27
N LYS A 8 -0.66 -2.25 10.42
CA LYS A 8 -1.87 -2.13 9.61
C LYS A 8 -2.54 -0.78 9.84
N ASP A 9 -2.69 -0.39 11.10
CA ASP A 9 -3.34 0.87 11.47
C ASP A 9 -2.53 2.08 11.00
N ASP A 10 -1.21 2.03 11.14
CA ASP A 10 -0.28 3.02 10.59
C ASP A 10 -0.42 3.19 9.07
N ILE A 11 -0.52 2.08 8.32
CA ILE A 11 -0.73 2.13 6.86
C ILE A 11 -2.04 2.85 6.55
N ILE A 12 -3.13 2.46 7.21
CA ILE A 12 -4.45 3.04 6.94
C ILE A 12 -4.45 4.54 7.26
N GLU A 13 -3.87 4.93 8.40
CA GLU A 13 -3.75 6.33 8.81
C GLU A 13 -2.96 7.15 7.78
N LEU A 14 -1.76 6.70 7.44
CA LEU A 14 -0.84 7.45 6.57
C LEU A 14 -1.34 7.49 5.12
N VAL A 15 -1.92 6.40 4.61
CA VAL A 15 -2.55 6.42 3.27
C VAL A 15 -3.71 7.41 3.23
N ARG A 16 -4.54 7.45 4.26
CA ARG A 16 -5.67 8.39 4.31
C ARG A 16 -5.23 9.85 4.41
N LYS A 17 -4.14 10.10 5.14
CA LYS A 17 -3.55 11.43 5.30
C LYS A 17 -2.89 11.92 4.02
N GLU A 18 -2.04 11.09 3.40
CA GLU A 18 -1.21 11.51 2.27
C GLU A 18 -1.94 11.37 0.94
N ILE A 19 -2.76 10.33 0.76
CA ILE A 19 -3.44 10.01 -0.51
C ILE A 19 -4.90 10.47 -0.50
N SER A 20 -5.77 9.79 0.25
CA SER A 20 -7.21 10.10 0.31
C SER A 20 -7.91 9.29 1.40
N GLN A 21 -8.89 9.90 2.08
CA GLN A 21 -9.76 9.23 3.04
C GLN A 21 -10.56 8.06 2.44
N GLN A 22 -10.81 8.11 1.13
CA GLN A 22 -11.60 7.11 0.40
C GLN A 22 -10.75 6.02 -0.25
N ALA A 23 -9.42 6.08 -0.08
CA ALA A 23 -8.52 5.12 -0.68
C ALA A 23 -8.78 3.70 -0.16
N GLN A 24 -8.77 2.74 -1.08
CA GLN A 24 -8.86 1.32 -0.80
C GLN A 24 -7.45 0.73 -0.79
N ILE A 25 -7.17 -0.17 0.15
CA ILE A 25 -5.79 -0.60 0.42
C ILE A 25 -5.71 -2.12 0.45
N TRP A 26 -4.75 -2.67 -0.29
CA TRP A 26 -4.40 -4.08 -0.27
C TRP A 26 -2.94 -4.25 0.10
N LEU A 27 -2.68 -5.16 1.04
CA LEU A 27 -1.36 -5.74 1.24
C LEU A 27 -1.22 -6.92 0.27
N PHE A 28 -0.20 -6.92 -0.57
CA PHE A 28 0.07 -8.05 -1.47
C PHE A 28 1.52 -8.53 -1.34
N GLY A 29 1.91 -9.47 -2.20
CA GLY A 29 3.29 -9.95 -2.28
C GLY A 29 3.73 -10.82 -1.09
N SER A 30 5.03 -10.73 -0.78
CA SER A 30 5.72 -11.71 0.08
C SER A 30 5.19 -11.76 1.52
N ARG A 31 4.57 -10.67 2.00
CA ARG A 31 4.04 -10.54 3.37
C ARG A 31 2.61 -11.01 3.58
N VAL A 32 1.93 -11.43 2.52
CA VAL A 32 0.62 -12.06 2.63
C VAL A 32 0.74 -13.44 3.31
N ARG A 33 1.81 -14.19 3.00
CA ARG A 33 2.03 -15.57 3.48
C ARG A 33 3.08 -15.65 4.58
N ASP A 34 2.77 -16.42 5.63
CA ASP A 34 3.58 -16.46 6.87
C ASP A 34 4.94 -17.19 6.73
N GLY A 35 5.15 -17.95 5.64
CA GLY A 35 6.33 -18.80 5.42
C GLY A 35 7.56 -18.18 4.74
N ALA A 36 7.51 -16.90 4.31
CA ALA A 36 8.65 -16.24 3.66
C ALA A 36 9.73 -15.77 4.69
N ARG A 37 10.95 -15.41 4.29
CA ARG A 37 11.98 -14.80 5.16
C ARG A 37 12.35 -13.42 4.63
N GLY A 38 12.32 -12.38 5.48
CA GLY A 38 12.60 -10.99 5.08
C GLY A 38 11.64 -10.48 3.99
N GLY A 39 11.70 -9.18 3.67
CA GLY A 39 11.02 -8.63 2.49
C GLY A 39 10.64 -7.15 2.59
N ASP A 40 10.08 -6.65 1.50
CA ASP A 40 9.52 -5.30 1.33
C ASP A 40 7.98 -5.37 1.45
N ILE A 41 7.33 -4.32 1.98
CA ILE A 41 5.88 -4.31 2.20
C ILE A 41 5.25 -3.84 0.89
N ASP A 42 4.58 -4.74 0.17
CA ASP A 42 3.92 -4.38 -1.09
C ASP A 42 2.48 -3.91 -0.83
N LEU A 43 2.17 -2.66 -1.19
CA LEU A 43 0.85 -2.04 -1.03
C LEU A 43 0.26 -1.63 -2.37
N LEU A 44 -0.98 -2.01 -2.62
CA LEU A 44 -1.80 -1.44 -3.68
C LEU A 44 -2.79 -0.46 -3.04
N ILE A 45 -2.80 0.76 -3.56
CA ILE A 45 -3.72 1.82 -3.16
C ILE A 45 -4.58 2.17 -4.36
N GLU A 46 -5.89 1.94 -4.26
CA GLU A 46 -6.84 2.39 -5.27
C GLU A 46 -7.56 3.64 -4.80
N VAL A 47 -7.64 4.63 -5.67
CA VAL A 47 -8.23 5.93 -5.37
C VAL A 47 -8.78 6.56 -6.64
N ASP A 48 -9.87 7.31 -6.54
CA ASP A 48 -10.42 8.06 -7.67
C ASP A 48 -9.84 9.48 -7.71
N GLY A 49 -9.54 9.98 -8.92
CA GLY A 49 -9.21 11.39 -9.14
C GLY A 49 -7.94 11.91 -8.45
N LEU A 50 -6.98 11.05 -8.12
CA LEU A 50 -5.75 11.47 -7.45
C LEU A 50 -4.87 12.37 -8.35
N SER A 51 -4.60 13.58 -7.87
CA SER A 51 -3.60 14.48 -8.46
C SER A 51 -2.19 14.19 -7.93
N ASN A 52 -1.17 14.44 -8.76
CA ASN A 52 0.25 14.26 -8.43
C ASN A 52 0.61 12.90 -7.79
N PRO A 53 0.22 11.76 -8.39
CA PRO A 53 0.40 10.43 -7.79
C PRO A 53 1.86 10.11 -7.40
N VAL A 54 2.83 10.64 -8.14
CA VAL A 54 4.27 10.45 -7.87
C VAL A 54 4.69 11.16 -6.57
N GLU A 55 4.32 12.42 -6.41
CA GLU A 55 4.63 13.22 -5.21
C GLU A 55 3.97 12.59 -3.97
N LYS A 56 2.68 12.27 -4.08
CA LYS A 56 1.92 11.61 -3.02
C LYS A 56 2.52 10.26 -2.62
N LYS A 57 2.96 9.46 -3.59
CA LYS A 57 3.68 8.21 -3.33
C LYS A 57 4.99 8.45 -2.57
N ILE A 58 5.76 9.48 -2.93
CA ILE A 58 7.02 9.82 -2.23
C ILE A 58 6.74 10.23 -0.78
N HIS A 59 5.76 11.10 -0.54
CA HIS A 59 5.40 11.54 0.81
C HIS A 59 4.95 10.38 1.69
N LEU A 60 4.08 9.51 1.16
CA LEU A 60 3.65 8.32 1.88
C LEU A 60 4.81 7.38 2.20
N ARG A 61 5.73 7.17 1.25
CA ARG A 61 6.91 6.33 1.47
C ARG A 61 7.78 6.89 2.60
N LEU A 62 8.06 8.19 2.58
CA LEU A 62 8.85 8.86 3.62
C LEU A 62 8.16 8.79 4.99
N ALA A 63 6.85 9.02 5.05
CA ALA A 63 6.11 8.95 6.31
C ALA A 63 6.12 7.54 6.93
N LEU A 64 6.08 6.49 6.10
CA LEU A 64 6.22 5.10 6.55
C LEU A 64 7.64 4.77 7.00
N GLU A 65 8.65 5.29 6.29
CA GLU A 65 10.07 5.17 6.64
C GLU A 65 10.38 5.87 7.97
N ASP A 66 9.84 7.07 8.19
CA ASP A 66 9.97 7.79 9.47
C ASP A 66 9.34 7.01 10.64
N ARG A 67 8.24 6.29 10.39
CA ARG A 67 7.52 5.53 11.44
C ARG A 67 8.18 4.19 11.74
N TRP A 68 8.77 3.52 10.76
CA TRP A 68 9.27 2.14 10.90
C TRP A 68 10.77 1.96 10.64
N GLY A 69 11.50 3.04 10.38
CA GLY A 69 12.92 3.01 10.00
C GLY A 69 13.12 2.45 8.58
N GLU A 70 14.23 1.74 8.37
CA GLU A 70 14.66 1.21 7.05
C GLU A 70 13.76 0.12 6.45
N GLN A 71 12.55 -0.08 6.99
CA GLN A 71 11.58 -1.01 6.43
C GLN A 71 11.05 -0.48 5.10
N LYS A 72 11.56 -1.03 4.00
CA LYS A 72 11.08 -0.73 2.65
C LYS A 72 9.61 -1.10 2.46
N VAL A 73 8.88 -0.18 1.83
CA VAL A 73 7.49 -0.31 1.41
C VAL A 73 7.37 0.05 -0.07
N ASP A 74 6.96 -0.91 -0.88
CA ASP A 74 6.70 -0.74 -2.30
C ASP A 74 5.23 -0.38 -2.52
N ILE A 75 5.00 0.84 -3.01
CA ILE A 75 3.66 1.41 -3.15
C ILE A 75 3.27 1.42 -4.63
N LEU A 76 2.19 0.73 -4.97
CA LEU A 76 1.47 0.87 -6.24
C LEU A 76 0.23 1.73 -6.01
N ILE A 77 0.07 2.78 -6.81
CA ILE A 77 -1.14 3.61 -6.80
C ILE A 77 -1.85 3.39 -8.12
N HIS A 78 -3.11 2.97 -8.03
CA HIS A 78 -4.01 2.88 -9.17
C HIS A 78 -5.10 3.94 -9.06
N ASN A 79 -5.12 4.85 -10.02
CA ASN A 79 -6.27 5.73 -10.18
C ASN A 79 -7.36 4.99 -10.97
N THR A 80 -8.54 4.82 -10.35
CA THR A 80 -9.67 4.04 -10.88
C THR A 80 -10.26 4.59 -12.18
N GLN A 81 -9.89 5.82 -12.56
CA GLN A 81 -10.24 6.42 -13.85
C GLN A 81 -9.49 5.78 -15.04
N TYR A 82 -8.40 5.07 -14.77
CA TYR A 82 -7.60 4.40 -15.78
C TYR A 82 -7.84 2.88 -15.76
N PRO A 83 -7.58 2.17 -16.87
CA PRO A 83 -7.68 0.72 -16.89
C PRO A 83 -6.70 0.04 -15.92
N GLU A 84 -7.13 -1.05 -15.32
CA GLU A 84 -6.27 -1.89 -14.48
C GLU A 84 -5.17 -2.58 -15.30
N GLN A 85 -3.95 -2.51 -14.78
CA GLN A 85 -2.85 -3.32 -15.26
C GLN A 85 -2.89 -4.72 -14.63
N PRO A 86 -2.25 -5.74 -15.25
CA PRO A 86 -2.19 -7.09 -14.69
C PRO A 86 -1.74 -7.13 -13.23
N ILE A 87 -0.80 -6.27 -12.84
CA ILE A 87 -0.30 -6.20 -11.47
C ILE A 87 -1.38 -5.77 -10.46
N HIS A 88 -2.31 -4.87 -10.83
CA HIS A 88 -3.42 -4.47 -9.95
C HIS A 88 -4.36 -5.66 -9.70
N ARG A 89 -4.64 -6.44 -10.76
CA ARG A 89 -5.46 -7.64 -10.65
C ARG A 89 -4.81 -8.70 -9.76
N ILE A 90 -3.52 -8.98 -9.97
CA ILE A 90 -2.77 -9.95 -9.16
C ILE A 90 -2.75 -9.50 -7.70
N ALA A 91 -2.47 -8.22 -7.42
CA ALA A 91 -2.47 -7.68 -6.07
C ALA A 91 -3.83 -7.83 -5.37
N LYS A 92 -4.95 -7.67 -6.10
CA LYS A 92 -6.30 -7.86 -5.54
C LYS A 92 -6.70 -9.33 -5.38
N LEU A 93 -6.24 -10.21 -6.27
CA LEU A 93 -6.54 -11.64 -6.23
C LEU A 93 -5.74 -12.37 -5.13
N GLU A 94 -4.46 -12.03 -4.99
CA GLU A 94 -3.57 -12.69 -4.04
C GLU A 94 -3.40 -11.93 -2.73
N GLY A 95 -3.75 -10.64 -2.71
CA GLY A 95 -3.57 -9.77 -1.55
C GLY A 95 -4.69 -9.85 -0.53
N VAL A 96 -4.45 -9.21 0.62
CA VAL A 96 -5.41 -9.03 1.70
C VAL A 96 -5.84 -7.57 1.74
N ARG A 97 -7.14 -7.34 1.61
CA ARG A 97 -7.72 -5.99 1.74
C ARG A 97 -7.65 -5.53 3.20
N LEU A 98 -7.12 -4.33 3.41
CA LEU A 98 -6.99 -3.71 4.73
C LEU A 98 -8.19 -2.82 5.06
N VAL A 99 -8.72 -2.09 4.07
CA VAL A 99 -9.93 -1.25 4.10
C VAL A 99 -10.64 -1.24 2.75
#